data_AF-A0A2Z7CKN4-F1
#
_entry.id   AF-A0A2Z7CKN4-F1
#
_cell.length_a   1.000
_cell.length_b   1.000
_cell.length_c   1.000
_cell.angle_alpha   90.00
_cell.angle_beta   90.00
_cell.angle_gamma   90.00
#
_symmetry.space_group_name_H-M   'P 1'
#
loop_
_entity.id
_entity.type
_entity.pdbx_description
1 polymer ?
#
loop_
_entity_poly.entity_id
_entity_poly.type
_entity_poly.pdbx_seq_one_letter_code
_entity_poly.pdbx_strand_id
1 'polypeptide(L)'
;MSSMKNPLAAILDSNRFTDLNYQDWLRNLNLVLASEKLLYAIEKSPPKEAPADISPEELVTLKQWWDDEVKARCYVMASMSNEMQRCFEKTKYAADILFHLKELYGENSRHESCWDPDHAPPARQRKNEKQYRETINTIKSIQIYDYS
;
A
#
# COMPACT_ATOMS: atom_id res chain seq x y z
N MET A 1 -18.71 -7.52 24.42
CA MET A 1 -17.93 -8.40 23.52
C MET A 1 -16.88 -7.53 22.85
N SER A 2 -15.60 -7.77 23.13
CA SER A 2 -14.51 -7.04 22.45
C SER A 2 -14.54 -7.48 20.99
N SER A 3 -14.99 -6.59 20.10
CA SER A 3 -14.78 -6.75 18.67
C SER A 3 -13.27 -6.81 18.47
N MET A 4 -12.73 -8.00 18.17
CA MET A 4 -11.31 -8.14 17.84
C MET A 4 -11.07 -7.28 16.61
N LYS A 5 -10.50 -6.10 16.82
CA LYS A 5 -10.03 -5.24 15.74
C LYS A 5 -9.07 -6.11 14.94
N ASN A 6 -9.33 -6.32 13.64
CA ASN A 6 -8.36 -6.98 12.77
C ASN A 6 -7.05 -6.18 12.94
N PRO A 7 -5.98 -6.77 13.52
CA PRO A 7 -4.75 -6.04 13.81
C PRO A 7 -4.11 -5.51 12.53
N LEU A 8 -4.38 -6.14 11.38
CA LEU A 8 -3.92 -5.70 10.08
C LEU A 8 -4.68 -4.48 9.57
N ALA A 9 -5.92 -4.23 10.02
CA ALA A 9 -6.67 -3.03 9.61
C ALA A 9 -5.98 -1.72 10.05
N ALA A 10 -5.21 -1.75 11.15
CA ALA A 10 -4.44 -0.60 11.60
C ALA A 10 -3.35 -0.17 10.59
N ILE A 11 -2.93 -1.07 9.69
CA ILE A 11 -2.00 -0.74 8.60
C ILE A 11 -2.64 0.29 7.66
N LEU A 12 -3.94 0.17 7.40
CA LEU A 12 -4.66 1.09 6.50
C LEU A 12 -4.80 2.48 7.12
N ASP A 13 -4.96 2.56 8.44
CA ASP A 13 -4.99 3.84 9.15
C ASP A 13 -3.63 4.54 9.14
N SER A 14 -2.54 3.76 9.24
CA SER A 14 -1.17 4.26 9.27
C SER A 14 -0.62 4.60 7.87
N ASN A 15 -1.20 4.00 6.82
CA ASN A 15 -0.74 4.14 5.43
C ASN A 15 -1.89 4.56 4.52
N ARG A 16 -2.63 5.59 4.95
CA ARG A 16 -3.76 6.12 4.17
C ARG A 16 -3.29 6.57 2.79
N PHE A 17 -4.13 6.36 1.78
CA PHE A 17 -3.88 6.86 0.44
C PHE A 17 -3.98 8.40 0.41
N THR A 18 -2.93 9.05 -0.10
CA THR A 18 -2.81 10.52 -0.20
C THR A 18 -2.24 10.94 -1.57
N ASP A 19 -2.58 10.24 -2.65
CA ASP A 19 -2.11 10.43 -4.03
C ASP A 19 -0.69 9.93 -4.33
N LEU A 20 0.30 10.30 -3.51
CA LEU A 20 1.71 10.07 -3.80
C LEU A 20 2.18 8.62 -3.52
N ASN A 21 1.43 7.88 -2.72
CA ASN A 21 1.82 6.57 -2.19
C ASN A 21 1.01 5.41 -2.78
N TYR A 22 0.53 5.53 -4.02
CA TYR A 22 -0.40 4.57 -4.62
C TYR A 22 0.07 3.11 -4.55
N GLN A 23 1.33 2.81 -4.88
CA GLN A 23 1.84 1.42 -4.89
C GLN A 23 1.91 0.82 -3.48
N ASP A 24 2.38 1.58 -2.50
CA ASP A 24 2.50 1.12 -1.11
C ASP A 24 1.14 0.95 -0.47
N TRP A 25 0.27 1.92 -0.71
CA TRP A 25 -1.11 1.84 -0.29
C TRP A 25 -1.80 0.61 -0.88
N LEU A 26 -1.67 0.38 -2.19
CA LEU A 26 -2.27 -0.78 -2.86
C LEU A 26 -1.72 -2.09 -2.31
N ARG A 27 -0.41 -2.17 -2.03
CA ARG A 27 0.22 -3.34 -1.41
C ARG A 27 -0.35 -3.60 -0.02
N ASN A 28 -0.47 -2.56 0.81
CA ASN A 28 -1.03 -2.65 2.15
C ASN A 28 -2.52 -3.04 2.14
N LEU A 29 -3.29 -2.46 1.22
CA LEU A 29 -4.69 -2.81 1.01
C LEU A 29 -4.85 -4.28 0.63
N ASN A 30 -4.06 -4.76 -0.33
CA ASN A 30 -4.10 -6.16 -0.78
C ASN A 30 -3.78 -7.14 0.36
N LEU A 31 -2.83 -6.81 1.24
CA LEU A 31 -2.52 -7.63 2.42
C LEU A 31 -3.72 -7.77 3.36
N VAL A 32 -4.41 -6.66 3.66
CA VAL A 32 -5.57 -6.66 4.55
C VAL A 32 -6.73 -7.42 3.91
N LEU A 33 -7.03 -7.15 2.62
CA LEU A 33 -8.10 -7.84 1.91
C LEU A 33 -7.82 -9.35 1.76
N ALA A 34 -6.57 -9.76 1.55
CA ALA A 34 -6.18 -11.16 1.52
C ALA A 34 -6.47 -11.85 2.86
N SER A 35 -6.17 -11.18 3.99
CA SER A 35 -6.44 -11.71 5.33
C SER A 35 -7.93 -11.93 5.59
N GLU A 36 -8.78 -11.12 4.96
CA GLU A 36 -10.24 -11.18 5.05
C GLU A 36 -10.88 -12.04 3.94
N LYS A 37 -10.06 -12.64 3.04
CA LYS A 37 -10.50 -13.39 1.86
C LYS A 37 -11.34 -12.58 0.86
N LEU A 38 -11.10 -11.28 0.76
CA LEU A 38 -11.89 -10.34 -0.06
C LEU A 38 -11.23 -9.94 -1.38
N LEU A 39 -10.01 -10.43 -1.70
CA LEU A 39 -9.32 -10.06 -2.95
C LEU A 39 -10.17 -10.31 -4.19
N TYR A 40 -10.94 -11.41 -4.20
CA TYR A 40 -11.77 -11.75 -5.34
C TYR A 40 -12.89 -10.73 -5.61
N ALA A 41 -13.37 -10.01 -4.58
CA ALA A 41 -14.43 -9.03 -4.71
C ALA A 41 -13.95 -7.74 -5.41
N ILE A 42 -12.66 -7.41 -5.25
CA ILE A 42 -12.06 -6.23 -5.91
C ILE A 42 -11.53 -6.51 -7.32
N GLU A 43 -11.31 -7.78 -7.68
CA GLU A 43 -10.79 -8.18 -8.99
C GLU A 43 -11.89 -8.50 -10.01
N LYS A 44 -13.04 -8.98 -9.52
CA LYS A 44 -14.13 -9.46 -10.37
C LYS A 44 -15.23 -8.43 -10.46
N SER A 45 -15.80 -8.32 -11.67
CA SER A 45 -17.04 -7.56 -11.84
C SER A 45 -18.18 -8.21 -11.06
N PRO A 46 -19.16 -7.40 -10.62
CA PRO A 46 -20.34 -7.92 -9.95
C PRO A 46 -21.02 -9.01 -10.79
N PRO A 47 -21.53 -10.08 -10.15
CA PRO A 47 -22.37 -11.05 -10.83
C PRO A 47 -23.50 -10.29 -11.53
N LYS A 48 -23.71 -10.59 -12.81
CA LYS A 48 -24.92 -10.11 -13.50
C LYS A 48 -26.12 -10.63 -12.70
N GLU A 49 -27.15 -9.78 -12.59
CA GLU A 49 -28.35 -9.99 -11.77
C GLU A 49 -28.81 -11.46 -11.75
N ALA A 50 -29.27 -11.91 -10.57
CA ALA A 50 -29.69 -13.28 -10.34
C ALA A 50 -30.65 -13.74 -11.46
N PRO A 51 -30.35 -14.82 -12.18
CA PRO A 51 -31.30 -15.43 -13.11
C PRO A 51 -32.59 -15.77 -12.36
N ALA A 52 -33.74 -15.69 -13.05
CA ALA A 52 -35.04 -15.99 -12.45
C ALA A 52 -35.13 -17.41 -11.84
N ASP A 53 -34.30 -18.34 -12.34
CA ASP A 53 -34.27 -19.76 -11.95
C ASP A 53 -33.06 -20.14 -11.08
N ILE A 54 -32.54 -19.19 -10.29
CA ILE A 54 -31.38 -19.43 -9.41
C ILE A 54 -31.70 -20.50 -8.35
N SER A 55 -30.81 -21.47 -8.18
CA SER A 55 -30.94 -22.47 -7.11
C SER A 55 -30.74 -21.84 -5.72
N PRO A 56 -31.29 -22.43 -4.64
CA PRO A 56 -31.05 -21.95 -3.28
C PRO A 56 -29.56 -21.82 -2.93
N GLU A 57 -28.73 -22.74 -3.40
CA GLU A 57 -27.28 -22.77 -3.17
C GLU A 57 -26.55 -21.61 -3.88
N GLU A 58 -26.95 -21.34 -5.14
CA GLU A 58 -26.43 -20.20 -5.90
C GLU A 58 -26.88 -18.87 -5.30
N LEU A 59 -28.11 -18.79 -4.78
CA LEU A 59 -28.62 -17.59 -4.12
C LEU A 59 -27.83 -17.26 -2.85
N VAL A 60 -27.45 -18.27 -2.06
CA VAL A 60 -26.59 -18.10 -0.88
C VAL A 60 -25.22 -17.58 -1.29
N THR A 61 -24.64 -18.15 -2.35
CA THR A 61 -23.35 -17.71 -2.88
C THR A 61 -23.40 -16.26 -3.38
N LEU A 62 -24.46 -15.89 -4.09
CA LEU A 62 -24.67 -14.52 -4.57
C LEU A 62 -24.82 -13.54 -3.41
N LYS A 63 -25.58 -13.90 -2.37
CA LYS A 63 -25.71 -13.05 -1.19
C LYS A 63 -24.38 -12.84 -0.48
N GLN A 64 -23.60 -13.90 -0.29
CA GLN A 64 -22.26 -13.80 0.31
C GLN A 64 -21.36 -12.88 -0.52
N TRP A 65 -21.42 -12.98 -1.85
CA TRP A 65 -20.67 -12.11 -2.74
C TRP A 65 -21.03 -10.62 -2.51
N TRP A 66 -22.32 -10.31 -2.38
CA TRP A 66 -22.77 -8.94 -2.11
C TRP A 66 -22.31 -8.42 -0.74
N ASP A 67 -22.36 -9.27 0.29
CA ASP A 67 -21.87 -8.92 1.63
C ASP A 67 -20.35 -8.65 1.60
N ASP A 68 -19.60 -9.48 0.89
CA ASP A 68 -18.15 -9.34 0.71
C ASP A 68 -17.78 -8.10 -0.13
N GLU A 69 -18.56 -7.77 -1.15
CA GLU A 69 -18.37 -6.56 -1.95
C GLU A 69 -18.57 -5.29 -1.12
N VAL A 70 -19.63 -5.24 -0.31
CA VAL A 70 -19.84 -4.11 0.63
C VAL A 70 -18.65 -3.98 1.58
N LYS A 71 -18.17 -5.10 2.12
CA LYS A 71 -17.02 -5.12 3.03
C LYS A 71 -15.73 -4.68 2.34
N ALA A 72 -15.47 -5.16 1.12
CA ALA A 72 -14.31 -4.78 0.32
C ALA A 72 -14.32 -3.28 0.01
N ARG A 73 -15.47 -2.73 -0.40
CA ARG A 73 -15.63 -1.29 -0.62
C ARG A 73 -15.36 -0.49 0.65
N CYS A 74 -15.82 -0.96 1.81
CA CYS A 74 -15.52 -0.33 3.09
C CYS A 74 -14.01 -0.27 3.37
N TYR A 75 -13.26 -1.35 3.13
CA TYR A 75 -11.80 -1.33 3.29
C TYR A 75 -11.12 -0.36 2.33
N VAL A 76 -11.51 -0.37 1.06
CA VAL A 76 -10.99 0.54 0.03
C VAL A 76 -11.22 1.99 0.49
N MET A 77 -12.45 2.39 0.79
CA MET A 77 -12.79 3.74 1.22
C MET A 77 -12.11 4.13 2.54
N ALA A 78 -12.15 3.25 3.55
CA ALA A 78 -11.58 3.54 4.86
C ALA A 78 -10.06 3.72 4.83
N SER A 79 -9.38 3.08 3.87
CA SER A 79 -7.93 3.20 3.67
C SER A 79 -7.49 4.49 2.97
N MET A 80 -8.42 5.35 2.59
CA MET A 80 -8.13 6.61 1.89
C MET A 80 -8.20 7.82 2.83
N SER A 81 -7.59 8.93 2.41
CA SER A 81 -7.84 10.23 3.04
C SER A 81 -9.31 10.64 2.87
N ASN A 82 -9.80 11.54 3.74
CA ASN A 82 -11.17 12.05 3.65
C ASN A 82 -11.44 12.79 2.34
N GLU A 83 -10.43 13.47 1.79
CA GLU A 83 -10.53 14.15 0.50
C GLU A 83 -10.78 13.16 -0.63
N MET A 84 -10.02 12.06 -0.62
CA MET A 84 -10.15 11.02 -1.62
C MET A 84 -11.46 10.23 -1.48
N GLN A 85 -11.93 9.97 -0.26
CA GLN A 85 -13.23 9.34 -0.04
C GLN A 85 -14.36 10.13 -0.75
N ARG A 86 -14.36 11.46 -0.64
CA ARG A 86 -15.38 12.32 -1.29
C ARG A 86 -15.40 12.17 -2.81
N CYS A 87 -14.26 11.91 -3.44
CA CYS A 87 -14.18 11.70 -4.89
C CYS A 87 -14.94 10.43 -5.33
N PHE A 88 -15.06 9.44 -4.45
CA PHE A 88 -15.58 8.10 -4.78
C PHE A 88 -16.87 7.73 -4.01
N GLU A 89 -17.47 8.64 -3.24
CA GLU A 89 -18.70 8.39 -2.47
C GLU A 89 -19.86 7.83 -3.32
N LYS A 90 -19.94 8.22 -4.60
CA LYS A 90 -20.99 7.79 -5.53
C LYS A 90 -20.64 6.52 -6.30
N THR A 91 -19.40 6.06 -6.22
CA THR A 91 -18.95 4.86 -6.92
C THR A 91 -19.41 3.62 -6.17
N LYS A 92 -20.20 2.78 -6.84
CA LYS A 92 -20.89 1.67 -6.18
C LYS A 92 -19.97 0.51 -5.84
N TYR A 93 -19.01 0.21 -6.72
CA TYR A 93 -18.20 -1.00 -6.65
C TYR A 93 -16.75 -0.70 -6.28
N ALA A 94 -16.17 -1.55 -5.45
CA ALA A 94 -14.77 -1.44 -5.03
C ALA A 94 -13.81 -1.54 -6.22
N ALA A 95 -14.11 -2.45 -7.16
CA ALA A 95 -13.34 -2.64 -8.39
C ALA A 95 -13.27 -1.36 -9.25
N ASP A 96 -14.39 -0.63 -9.39
CA ASP A 96 -14.44 0.62 -10.17
C ASP A 96 -13.59 1.72 -9.52
N ILE A 97 -13.62 1.83 -8.18
CA ILE A 97 -12.79 2.78 -7.45
C ILE A 97 -11.31 2.48 -7.71
N LEU A 98 -10.90 1.21 -7.58
CA LEU A 98 -9.52 0.79 -7.80
C LEU A 98 -9.09 0.97 -9.26
N PHE A 99 -10.00 0.73 -10.21
CA PHE A 99 -9.75 0.97 -11.63
C PHE A 99 -9.45 2.45 -11.90
N HIS A 100 -10.31 3.37 -11.44
CA HIS A 100 -10.08 4.80 -11.60
C HIS A 100 -8.80 5.28 -10.92
N LEU A 101 -8.53 4.79 -9.70
CA LEU A 101 -7.28 5.12 -9.00
C LEU A 101 -6.05 4.60 -9.74
N LYS A 102 -6.13 3.43 -10.35
CA LYS A 102 -5.04 2.88 -11.18
C LYS A 102 -4.80 3.74 -12.42
N GLU A 103 -5.86 4.19 -13.10
CA GLU A 103 -5.73 5.06 -14.27
C GLU A 103 -5.09 6.42 -13.91
N LEU A 104 -5.43 6.97 -12.74
CA LEU A 104 -4.94 8.29 -12.32
C LEU A 104 -3.53 8.24 -11.71
N TYR A 105 -3.20 7.20 -10.93
CA TYR A 105 -2.01 7.18 -10.06
C TYR A 105 -1.09 5.97 -10.28
N GLY A 106 -1.52 4.97 -11.06
CA GLY A 106 -0.80 3.72 -11.26
C GLY A 106 0.51 3.86 -12.03
N GLU A 107 0.62 4.86 -12.91
CA GLU A 107 1.82 5.08 -13.73
C GLU A 107 2.83 6.03 -13.10
N ASN A 108 2.38 6.93 -12.20
CA ASN A 108 3.20 7.99 -11.60
C ASN A 108 4.04 7.55 -10.40
N SER A 109 3.81 6.36 -9.89
CA SER A 109 4.44 5.84 -8.66
C SER A 109 5.69 4.99 -8.93
N ARG A 110 6.27 5.11 -10.14
CA ARG A 110 7.57 4.53 -10.48
C ARG A 110 8.67 5.28 -9.74
N HIS A 111 8.98 4.92 -8.49
CA HIS A 111 10.33 5.04 -7.91
C HIS A 111 10.36 4.41 -6.51
N GLU A 112 9.90 3.19 -6.38
CA GLU A 112 10.43 2.32 -5.33
C GLU A 112 11.33 1.30 -6.01
N SER A 113 12.63 1.61 -6.02
CA SER A 113 13.64 0.59 -6.25
C SER A 113 13.41 -0.47 -5.19
N CYS A 114 12.84 -1.61 -5.59
CA CYS A 114 12.99 -2.84 -4.84
C CYS A 114 14.47 -2.92 -4.49
N TRP A 115 14.78 -3.21 -3.23
CA TRP A 115 16.16 -3.41 -2.81
C TRP A 115 16.70 -4.59 -3.62
N ASP A 116 17.43 -4.28 -4.68
CA ASP A 116 18.13 -5.26 -5.50
C ASP A 116 19.51 -5.45 -4.85
N PRO A 117 19.80 -6.62 -4.26
CA PRO A 117 21.10 -6.89 -3.67
C PRO A 117 22.24 -6.70 -4.68
N ASP A 118 21.96 -6.90 -5.97
CA ASP A 118 22.93 -6.84 -7.06
C ASP A 118 23.10 -5.41 -7.63
N HIS A 119 22.18 -4.49 -7.32
CA HIS A 119 22.27 -3.04 -7.64
C HIS A 119 22.47 -2.17 -6.39
N ALA A 120 23.22 -2.65 -5.39
CA ALA A 120 23.67 -1.79 -4.31
C ALA A 120 24.52 -0.61 -4.85
N PRO A 121 24.20 0.66 -4.55
CA PRO A 121 24.93 1.79 -5.11
C PRO A 121 26.39 1.79 -4.63
N PRO A 122 27.39 1.79 -5.54
CA PRO A 122 28.77 1.75 -5.12
C PRO A 122 29.22 3.10 -4.56
N ALA A 123 29.88 3.06 -3.39
CA ALA A 123 30.90 3.99 -2.95
C ALA A 123 30.52 5.38 -2.40
N ARG A 124 29.36 5.57 -1.74
CA ARG A 124 29.22 6.71 -0.79
C ARG A 124 30.06 6.55 0.47
N GLN A 125 30.39 5.32 0.88
CA GLN A 125 31.23 5.08 2.06
C GLN A 125 32.73 5.35 1.83
N ARG A 126 33.27 5.13 0.62
CA ARG A 126 34.70 5.31 0.34
C ARG A 126 35.14 6.78 0.32
N LYS A 127 34.31 7.71 -0.16
CA LYS A 127 34.61 9.16 -0.10
C LYS A 127 34.64 9.65 1.34
N ASN A 128 33.70 9.21 2.16
CA ASN A 128 33.64 9.57 3.58
C ASN A 128 34.82 8.99 4.36
N GLU A 129 35.25 7.76 4.04
CA GLU A 129 36.41 7.14 4.70
C GLU A 129 37.74 7.80 4.32
N LYS A 130 37.91 8.19 3.05
CA LYS A 130 39.10 8.95 2.61
C LYS A 130 39.16 10.33 3.27
N GLN A 131 38.03 11.05 3.27
CA GLN A 131 37.88 12.33 3.96
C GLN A 131 38.17 12.20 5.47
N TYR A 132 37.69 11.14 6.10
CA TYR A 132 37.88 10.87 7.52
C TYR A 132 39.36 10.54 7.84
N ARG A 133 40.03 9.74 7.00
CA ARG A 133 41.48 9.46 7.12
C ARG A 133 42.33 10.70 6.94
N GLU A 134 41.99 11.56 5.98
CA GLU A 134 42.67 12.84 5.76
C GLU A 134 42.47 13.79 6.96
N THR A 135 41.25 13.83 7.50
CA THR A 135 40.93 14.62 8.71
C THR A 135 41.72 14.13 9.93
N ILE A 136 41.78 12.81 10.14
CA ILE A 136 42.56 12.21 11.25
C ILE A 136 44.06 12.51 11.09
N ASN A 137 44.61 12.42 9.88
CA ASN A 137 46.03 12.68 9.65
C ASN A 137 46.40 14.16 9.89
N THR A 138 45.51 15.08 9.52
CA THR A 138 45.68 16.52 9.81
C THR A 138 45.59 16.83 11.30
N ILE A 139 44.67 16.20 12.04
CA ILE A 139 44.59 16.38 13.50
C ILE A 139 45.84 15.84 14.19
N LYS A 140 46.35 14.68 13.74
CA LYS A 140 47.58 14.10 14.27
C LYS A 140 48.81 14.95 13.98
N SER A 141 48.91 15.59 12.81
CA SER A 141 50.03 16.49 12.53
C SER A 141 49.97 17.73 13.42
N ILE A 142 48.80 18.33 13.61
CA ILE A 142 48.64 19.50 14.48
C ILE A 142 49.01 19.17 15.94
N GLN A 143 48.56 18.04 16.47
CA GLN A 143 48.87 17.62 17.85
C GLN A 143 50.35 17.25 18.08
N ILE A 144 51.12 16.94 17.02
CA ILE A 144 52.56 16.67 17.11
C ILE A 144 53.37 17.99 17.17
N TYR A 145 52.84 19.10 16.63
CA TYR A 145 53.52 20.40 16.66
C TYR A 145 53.26 21.22 17.94
N ASP A 146 52.33 20.80 18.81
CA ASP A 146 52.00 21.49 20.06
C ASP A 146 52.71 20.92 21.32
N TYR A 147 53.68 20.01 21.15
CA TYR A 147 54.49 19.44 22.26
C TYR A 147 56.02 19.49 21.97
N SER A 148 56.52 20.61 21.46
CA SER A 148 57.97 20.91 21.43
C SER A 148 58.23 22.36 21.81
#